data_AF-X1G4X3-F1
#
_entry.id   AF-X1G4X3-F1
#
_cell.length_a   1.000
_cell.length_b   1.000
_cell.length_c   1.000
_cell.angle_alpha   90.00
_cell.angle_beta   90.00
_cell.angle_gamma   90.00
#
_symmetry.space_group_name_H-M   'P 1'
#
loop_
_entity.id
_entity.type
_entity.pdbx_description
1 polymer ?
#
loop_
_entity_poly.entity_id
_entity_poly.type
_entity_poly.pdbx_seq_one_letter_code
_entity_poly.pdbx_strand_id
1 'polypeptide(L)'
;MDFMVGKGYVPLSVPLLMKDEAMRGTGYYPGSEDQTYRMEKDQLNLVGTAEVPLTAYRMGEILSGEELPLKYVSLSSCFRREAGAAGKDTYGLYRIHQFDKVEQVVICENSVEESNKFHEEILANAEAVMQALE
;
A
#
# COMPACT_ATOMS: atom_id res chain seq x y z
N MET A 1 3.76 8.06 -10.81
CA MET A 1 4.73 8.53 -9.79
C MET A 1 4.87 10.04 -9.86
N ASP A 2 5.34 10.61 -10.96
CA ASP A 2 5.59 12.06 -11.11
C ASP A 2 4.38 12.93 -10.76
N PHE A 3 3.19 12.53 -11.20
CA PHE A 3 1.93 13.19 -10.84
C PHE A 3 1.76 13.33 -9.31
N MET A 4 2.07 12.28 -8.56
CA MET A 4 1.95 12.27 -7.10
C MET A 4 3.04 13.09 -6.42
N VAL A 5 4.27 13.03 -6.95
CA VAL A 5 5.39 13.85 -6.47
C VAL A 5 5.07 15.34 -6.64
N GLY A 6 4.47 15.72 -7.77
CA GLY A 6 3.97 17.08 -8.00
C GLY A 6 2.90 17.55 -7.00
N LYS A 7 2.20 16.62 -6.34
CA LYS A 7 1.22 16.89 -5.27
C LYS A 7 1.82 16.85 -3.85
N GLY A 8 3.15 16.77 -3.74
CA GLY A 8 3.87 16.77 -2.47
C GLY A 8 3.91 15.42 -1.76
N TYR A 9 3.68 14.31 -2.47
CA TYR A 9 3.94 12.98 -1.93
C TYR A 9 5.42 12.64 -2.06
N VAL A 10 6.02 12.13 -1.00
CA VAL A 10 7.42 11.70 -0.95
C VAL A 10 7.53 10.31 -1.58
N PRO A 11 8.29 10.14 -2.68
CA PRO A 11 8.46 8.84 -3.30
C PRO A 11 9.41 7.98 -2.47
N LEU A 12 8.98 6.75 -2.16
CA LEU A 12 9.81 5.76 -1.48
C LEU A 12 9.96 4.50 -2.34
N SER A 13 11.16 3.91 -2.32
CA SER A 13 11.39 2.54 -2.78
C SER A 13 11.29 1.62 -1.57
N VAL A 14 10.43 0.61 -1.66
CA VAL A 14 10.07 -0.22 -0.50
C VAL A 14 10.51 -1.68 -0.66
N PRO A 15 10.82 -2.39 0.45
CA PRO A 15 11.04 -3.83 0.41
C PRO A 15 9.76 -4.57 0.05
N LEU A 16 9.89 -5.67 -0.70
CA LEU A 16 8.77 -6.52 -1.11
C LEU A 16 8.55 -7.72 -0.19
N LEU A 17 9.55 -8.03 0.65
CA LEU A 17 9.52 -9.09 1.64
C LEU A 17 9.43 -8.48 3.04
N MET A 18 8.32 -8.74 3.74
CA MET A 18 8.02 -8.16 5.04
C MET A 18 7.88 -9.21 6.13
N LYS A 19 8.29 -8.84 7.35
CA LYS A 19 8.08 -9.65 8.56
C LYS A 19 6.60 -9.67 8.94
N ASP A 20 6.18 -10.72 9.64
CA ASP A 20 4.79 -10.86 10.14
C ASP A 20 4.33 -9.68 10.99
N GLU A 21 5.24 -9.00 11.71
CA GLU A 21 4.93 -7.80 12.50
C GLU A 21 4.34 -6.67 11.65
N ALA A 22 4.93 -6.40 10.49
CA ALA A 22 4.41 -5.39 9.57
C ALA A 22 3.05 -5.82 8.99
N MET A 23 2.91 -7.10 8.64
CA MET A 23 1.63 -7.66 8.15
C MET A 23 0.50 -7.48 9.18
N ARG A 24 0.80 -7.69 10.47
CA ARG A 24 -0.14 -7.47 11.58
C ARG A 24 -0.42 -5.99 11.80
N GLY A 25 0.60 -5.13 11.72
CA GLY A 25 0.46 -3.67 11.89
C GLY A 25 -0.53 -3.05 10.90
N THR A 26 -0.61 -3.59 9.69
CA THR A 26 -1.58 -3.18 8.66
C THR A 26 -2.88 -4.01 8.64
N GLY A 27 -3.08 -4.92 9.58
CA GLY A 27 -4.31 -5.71 9.70
C GLY A 27 -4.50 -6.82 8.65
N TYR A 28 -3.50 -7.08 7.79
CA TYR A 28 -3.56 -8.23 6.87
C TYR A 28 -3.50 -9.55 7.64
N TYR A 29 -2.72 -9.61 8.72
CA TYR A 29 -2.69 -10.75 9.63
C TYR A 29 -3.34 -10.39 10.97
N PRO A 30 -4.26 -11.23 11.49
CA PRO A 30 -4.83 -12.43 10.86
C PRO A 30 -5.84 -12.13 9.74
N GLY A 31 -6.00 -13.03 8.77
CA GLY A 31 -7.11 -13.04 7.81
C GLY A 31 -6.70 -13.14 6.34
N SER A 32 -5.49 -12.71 5.97
CA SER A 32 -5.00 -12.69 4.58
C SER A 32 -3.83 -13.64 4.32
N GLU A 33 -3.55 -14.58 5.23
CA GLU A 33 -2.47 -15.55 5.10
C GLU A 33 -2.59 -16.37 3.81
N ASP A 34 -3.80 -16.84 3.49
CA ASP A 34 -4.05 -17.64 2.28
C ASP A 34 -3.86 -16.83 0.98
N GLN A 35 -3.93 -15.50 1.05
CA GLN A 35 -3.68 -14.62 -0.09
C GLN A 35 -2.19 -14.28 -0.26
N THR A 36 -1.35 -14.61 0.72
CA THR A 36 0.04 -14.14 0.80
C THR A 36 1.03 -15.24 0.42
N TYR A 37 2.01 -14.91 -0.43
CA TYR A 37 3.13 -15.83 -0.68
C TYR A 37 4.15 -15.73 0.46
N ARG A 38 4.34 -16.81 1.20
CA ARG A 38 5.25 -16.88 2.35
C ARG A 38 6.54 -17.62 2.01
N MET A 39 7.68 -17.03 2.37
CA MET A 39 8.99 -17.64 2.33
C MET A 39 9.24 -18.36 3.66
N GLU A 40 8.79 -19.61 3.76
CA GLU A 40 8.71 -20.33 5.05
C GLU A 40 10.05 -20.44 5.78
N LYS A 41 11.15 -20.64 5.05
CA LYS A 41 12.49 -20.76 5.66
C LYS A 41 12.96 -19.45 6.31
N ASP A 42 12.60 -18.33 5.72
CA ASP A 42 13.03 -16.99 6.11
C ASP A 42 12.01 -16.28 7.02
N GLN A 43 10.79 -16.83 7.11
CA GLN A 43 9.65 -16.23 7.81
C GLN A 43 9.34 -14.81 7.31
N LEU A 44 9.39 -14.65 5.98
CA LEU A 44 9.08 -13.41 5.28
C LEU A 44 7.90 -13.59 4.33
N ASN A 45 7.20 -12.50 4.05
CA ASN A 45 5.98 -12.49 3.27
C ASN A 45 6.16 -11.55 2.08
N LEU A 46 5.87 -12.04 0.87
CA LEU A 46 5.76 -11.16 -0.30
C LEU A 46 4.48 -10.34 -0.18
N VAL A 47 4.60 -9.01 -0.25
CA VAL A 47 3.49 -8.10 -0.02
C VAL A 47 2.58 -7.97 -1.25
N GLY A 48 1.27 -7.90 -1.01
CA GLY A 48 0.25 -7.64 -2.03
C GLY A 48 0.00 -6.16 -2.33
N THR A 49 0.74 -5.27 -1.65
CA THR A 49 0.65 -3.80 -1.75
C THR A 49 1.88 -3.15 -1.10
N ALA A 50 2.29 -1.98 -1.60
CA ALA A 50 3.28 -1.12 -0.90
C ALA A 50 2.75 -0.53 0.42
N GLU A 51 1.45 -0.58 0.69
CA GLU A 51 0.85 -0.13 1.96
C GLU A 51 1.58 -0.74 3.17
N VAL A 52 1.88 -2.04 3.14
CA VAL A 52 2.53 -2.75 4.26
C VAL A 52 3.88 -2.12 4.62
N PRO A 53 4.87 -2.02 3.71
CA PRO A 53 6.14 -1.38 4.03
C PRO A 53 6.05 0.14 4.22
N LEU A 54 5.14 0.84 3.54
CA LEU A 54 4.98 2.29 3.70
C LEU A 54 4.45 2.65 5.09
N THR A 55 3.42 1.97 5.56
CA THR A 55 2.85 2.19 6.90
C THR A 55 3.81 1.74 7.99
N ALA A 56 4.55 0.64 7.77
CA ALA A 56 5.56 0.15 8.70
C ALA A 56 6.86 0.98 8.71
N TYR A 57 7.05 1.93 7.79
CA TYR A 57 8.31 2.68 7.66
C TYR A 57 8.68 3.45 8.93
N ARG A 58 7.68 3.94 9.67
CA ARG A 58 7.83 4.67 10.94
C ARG A 58 7.43 3.82 12.16
N MET A 59 7.41 2.49 12.02
CA MET A 59 6.96 1.59 13.08
C MET A 59 7.85 1.71 14.32
N GLY A 60 7.21 1.93 15.47
CA GLY A 60 7.91 2.08 16.76
C GLY A 60 8.48 3.48 17.03
N GLU A 61 8.32 4.42 16.10
CA GLU A 61 8.72 5.82 16.29
C GLU A 61 7.61 6.63 16.99
N ILE A 62 8.00 7.64 17.76
CA ILE A 62 7.09 8.69 18.24
C ILE A 62 7.30 9.90 17.36
N LEU A 63 6.29 10.23 16.54
CA LEU A 63 6.33 11.39 15.64
C LEU A 63 5.93 12.66 16.39
N SER A 64 6.61 13.75 16.08
CA SER A 64 6.17 15.09 16.50
C SER A 64 5.05 15.60 15.58
N GLY A 65 4.18 16.47 16.11
CA GLY A 65 3.09 17.06 15.31
C GLY A 65 3.59 17.88 14.11
N GLU A 66 4.78 18.48 14.23
CA GLU A 66 5.41 19.27 13.17
C GLU A 66 5.85 18.42 11.96
N GLU A 67 6.01 17.10 12.14
CA GLU A 67 6.32 16.16 11.04
C GLU A 67 5.07 15.75 10.26
N LEU A 68 3.86 16.04 10.77
CA LEU A 68 2.59 15.62 10.17
C LEU A 68 2.03 16.73 9.26
N PRO A 69 1.35 16.37 8.16
CA PRO A 69 1.13 15.01 7.66
C PRO A 69 2.36 14.45 6.91
N LEU A 70 2.59 13.15 7.05
CA LEU A 70 3.52 12.41 6.19
C LEU A 70 2.74 11.83 5.01
N LYS A 71 3.12 12.18 3.78
CA LYS A 71 2.48 11.71 2.55
C LYS A 71 3.48 10.91 1.73
N TYR A 72 3.27 9.62 1.59
CA TYR A 72 4.17 8.72 0.86
C TYR A 72 3.51 8.16 -0.39
N VAL A 73 4.32 8.01 -1.44
CA VAL A 73 3.95 7.30 -2.66
C VAL A 73 5.00 6.26 -3.01
N SER A 74 4.59 5.09 -3.48
CA SER A 74 5.52 4.06 -3.95
C SER A 74 4.96 3.32 -5.17
N LEU A 75 5.81 3.10 -6.16
CA LEU A 75 5.58 2.11 -7.21
C LEU A 75 6.24 0.79 -6.78
N SER A 76 5.48 -0.28 -6.71
CA SER A 76 5.98 -1.60 -6.31
C SER A 76 5.31 -2.73 -7.07
N SER A 77 6.07 -3.80 -7.32
CA SER A 77 5.47 -5.08 -7.68
C SER A 77 4.76 -5.69 -6.48
N CYS A 78 3.53 -6.14 -6.69
CA CYS A 78 2.61 -6.67 -5.70
C CYS A 78 2.33 -8.13 -6.01
N PHE A 79 2.23 -8.96 -4.98
CA PHE A 79 2.05 -10.42 -5.11
C PHE A 79 0.78 -10.89 -4.40
N ARG A 80 -0.09 -11.62 -5.11
CA ARG A 80 -1.31 -12.21 -4.53
C ARG A 80 -1.50 -13.64 -5.00
N ARG A 81 -1.82 -14.54 -4.07
CA ARG A 81 -2.09 -15.95 -4.41
C ARG A 81 -3.39 -16.15 -5.14
N GLU A 82 -4.32 -15.19 -5.06
CA GLU A 82 -5.66 -15.29 -5.63
C GLU A 82 -6.37 -16.58 -5.17
N ALA A 83 -6.11 -16.98 -3.92
CA ALA A 83 -6.68 -18.19 -3.35
C ALA A 83 -8.20 -18.02 -3.27
N GLY A 84 -8.95 -19.03 -3.76
CA GLY A 84 -10.40 -18.96 -3.86
C GLY A 84 -10.96 -18.30 -5.13
N ALA A 85 -10.11 -17.84 -6.06
CA ALA A 85 -10.55 -17.27 -7.35
C ALA A 85 -10.75 -18.32 -8.48
N ALA A 86 -10.79 -19.62 -8.15
CA ALA A 86 -10.90 -20.69 -9.15
C ALA A 86 -12.11 -20.46 -10.10
N GLY A 87 -11.83 -20.39 -11.41
CA GLY A 87 -12.86 -20.21 -12.43
C GLY A 87 -13.34 -18.78 -12.67
N LYS A 88 -12.79 -17.77 -11.98
CA LYS A 88 -13.07 -16.34 -12.22
C LYS A 88 -11.87 -15.65 -12.86
N ASP A 89 -12.12 -14.82 -13.87
CA ASP A 89 -11.13 -13.96 -14.53
C ASP A 89 -9.84 -14.69 -14.95
N THR A 90 -9.95 -15.95 -15.41
CA THR A 90 -8.81 -16.85 -15.63
C THR A 90 -7.98 -16.55 -16.88
N TYR A 91 -8.33 -15.51 -17.64
CA TYR A 91 -7.66 -15.11 -18.87
C TYR A 91 -7.51 -13.59 -18.96
N GLY A 92 -6.39 -13.13 -19.51
CA GLY A 92 -6.08 -11.71 -19.69
C GLY A 92 -5.25 -11.13 -18.54
N LEU A 93 -5.32 -9.81 -18.38
CA LEU A 93 -4.49 -9.04 -17.44
C LEU A 93 -5.25 -8.59 -16.19
N TYR A 94 -6.53 -8.95 -16.05
CA TYR A 94 -7.41 -8.41 -15.01
C TYR A 94 -7.11 -9.00 -13.62
N ARG A 95 -6.78 -10.31 -13.57
CA ARG A 95 -6.42 -11.00 -12.33
C ARG A 95 -5.18 -11.85 -12.54
N ILE A 96 -4.06 -11.39 -11.99
CA ILE A 96 -2.74 -12.01 -12.12
C ILE A 96 -2.03 -12.01 -10.77
N HIS A 97 -1.11 -12.96 -10.59
CA HIS A 97 -0.41 -13.14 -9.30
C HIS A 97 0.61 -12.06 -8.99
N GLN A 98 1.13 -11.40 -10.02
CA GLN A 98 2.09 -10.32 -9.91
C GLN A 98 1.63 -9.16 -10.78
N PHE A 99 1.55 -7.97 -10.20
CA PHE A 99 1.18 -6.74 -10.90
C PHE A 99 1.90 -5.56 -10.25
N ASP A 100 2.08 -4.47 -11.01
CA ASP A 100 2.64 -3.25 -10.44
C ASP A 100 1.52 -2.32 -9.98
N LYS A 101 1.76 -1.64 -8.85
CA LYS A 101 0.82 -0.69 -8.26
C LYS A 101 1.54 0.54 -7.76
N VAL A 102 0.93 1.72 -7.96
CA VAL A 102 1.31 2.96 -7.30
C VAL A 102 0.40 3.13 -6.08
N GLU A 103 0.97 3.15 -4.89
CA GLU A 103 0.23 3.29 -3.63
C GLU A 103 0.39 4.69 -3.04
N GLN A 104 -0.68 5.23 -2.46
CA GLN A 104 -0.70 6.44 -1.66
C GLN A 104 -0.91 6.06 -0.19
N VAL A 105 -0.06 6.55 0.71
CA VAL A 105 -0.23 6.39 2.17
C VAL A 105 -0.07 7.75 2.83
N VAL A 106 -1.00 8.10 3.72
CA VAL A 106 -0.95 9.32 4.52
C VAL A 106 -1.00 8.97 6.00
N ILE A 107 -0.06 9.50 6.77
CA ILE A 107 -0.07 9.48 8.23
C ILE A 107 -0.31 10.92 8.68
N CYS A 108 -1.44 11.16 9.33
CA CYS A 108 -1.84 12.50 9.78
C CYS A 108 -2.09 12.54 11.29
N GLU A 109 -2.38 13.72 11.81
CA GLU A 109 -2.82 13.88 13.20
C GLU A 109 -4.09 13.05 13.47
N ASN A 110 -4.25 12.60 14.72
CA ASN A 110 -5.41 11.83 15.15
C ASN A 110 -6.65 12.72 15.31
N SER A 111 -7.14 13.22 14.18
CA SER A 111 -8.32 14.07 14.04
C SER A 111 -9.22 13.53 12.93
N VAL A 112 -10.52 13.42 13.22
CA VAL A 112 -11.53 13.01 12.22
C VAL A 112 -11.57 13.98 11.05
N GLU A 113 -11.37 15.27 11.32
CA GLU A 113 -11.36 16.32 10.30
C GLU A 113 -10.19 16.14 9.32
N GLU A 114 -8.96 16.00 9.84
CA GLU A 114 -7.78 15.78 8.99
C GLU A 114 -7.87 14.42 8.26
N SER A 115 -8.36 13.37 8.92
CA SER A 115 -8.57 12.06 8.28
C SER A 115 -9.52 12.15 7.08
N ASN A 116 -10.66 12.85 7.22
CA ASN A 116 -11.62 12.99 6.13
C ASN A 116 -11.04 13.83 4.97
N LYS A 117 -10.37 14.93 5.30
CA LYS A 117 -9.68 15.78 4.32
C LYS A 117 -8.67 14.99 3.49
N PHE A 118 -7.82 14.16 4.11
CA PHE A 118 -6.86 13.35 3.36
C PHE A 118 -7.50 12.18 2.61
N HIS A 119 -8.61 11.63 3.12
CA HIS A 119 -9.39 10.65 2.37
C HIS A 119 -9.91 11.24 1.05
N GLU A 120 -10.48 12.45 1.10
CA GLU A 120 -10.92 13.20 -0.08
C GLU A 120 -9.74 13.54 -1.01
N GLU A 121 -8.58 13.92 -0.46
CA GLU A 121 -7.36 14.17 -1.26
C GLU A 121 -6.92 12.90 -2.02
N ILE A 122 -6.86 11.74 -1.36
CA ILE A 122 -6.45 10.47 -1.97
C ILE A 122 -7.42 10.08 -3.10
N LEU A 123 -8.73 10.23 -2.88
CA LEU A 123 -9.75 9.97 -3.88
C LEU A 123 -9.61 10.91 -5.09
N ALA A 124 -9.49 12.22 -4.85
CA ALA A 124 -9.31 13.22 -5.91
C ALA A 124 -8.02 13.00 -6.70
N ASN A 125 -6.96 12.49 -6.05
CA ASN A 125 -5.73 12.10 -6.75
C ASN A 125 -5.96 10.94 -7.71
N ALA A 126 -6.69 9.90 -7.27
CA ALA A 126 -7.02 8.75 -8.11
C ALA A 126 -7.91 9.15 -9.30
N GLU A 127 -8.94 9.96 -9.07
CA GLU A 127 -9.82 10.49 -10.12
C GLU A 127 -9.06 11.31 -11.15
N ALA A 128 -8.18 12.20 -10.70
CA ALA A 128 -7.39 13.03 -11.60
C ALA A 128 -6.40 12.23 -12.46
N VAL A 129 -5.86 11.12 -11.95
CA VAL A 129 -5.05 10.20 -12.77
C VAL A 129 -5.92 9.56 -13.85
N MET A 130 -7.13 9.13 -13.53
CA MET A 130 -8.04 8.54 -14.52
C MET A 130 -8.45 9.56 -15.59
N GLN A 131 -8.81 10.78 -15.19
CA GLN A 131 -9.16 11.87 -16.11
C GLN A 131 -8.01 12.26 -17.04
N ALA A 132 -6.76 12.17 -16.58
CA ALA A 132 -5.59 12.44 -17.42
C ALA A 132 -5.27 11.33 -18.43
N LEU A 133 -5.92 10.16 -18.31
CA LEU A 133 -5.78 9.02 -19.22
C LEU A 133 -6.92 8.92 -20.24
N GLU A 134 -7.97 9.74 -20.10
CA GLU A 134 -9.02 9.93 -21.11
C GLU A 134 -8.55 10.84 -22.25
#